data_AF-A0A1C6R7C1-F1
#
_entry.id   AF-A0A1C6R7C1-F1
#
_cell.length_a   1.000
_cell.length_b   1.000
_cell.length_c   1.000
_cell.angle_alpha   90.00
_cell.angle_beta   90.00
_cell.angle_gamma   90.00
#
_symmetry.space_group_name_H-M   'P 1'
#
loop_
_entity.id
_entity.type
_entity.pdbx_description
1 polymer ?
#
loop_
_entity_poly.entity_id
_entity_poly.type
_entity_poly.pdbx_seq_one_letter_code
_entity_poly.pdbx_strand_id
1 'polypeptide(L)'
;MTDTTTTTALDLDAIRRVAGRATDGPWTTTGVHFQPGRRVINVIAPDHDDDGPALIAELPIHPEDDVEDCRADGELIAAARTLVPALIAEVDRLRDSYERAHADRLARALERDRTIDEREHLNAEVGRLRAELGSFKPITVTAGEQLYLHQCPGSLITRWAGSQPPPSYMECCEREGNWQPTYLRAEQPGAHPCNCCYVDGHTRRCGRPATTETDIAPFGILAVAAECRDRINRTGRAEETQPAEPEYLIWSNHHGAWFAPNGAGYRSNVNDAGRYTLADTRQWLGRGCRCCEVPEVPVPAEQVLQAGMVALNKAITAATTAAIQAGNVNRHYAGSEVAR
;
A
#
# COMPACT_ATOMS: atom_id res chain seq x y z
N MET A 1 -4.83 39.68 -12.64
CA MET A 1 -4.72 38.53 -11.71
C MET A 1 -3.45 38.73 -10.92
N THR A 2 -3.57 39.33 -9.74
CA THR A 2 -2.43 39.55 -8.83
C THR A 2 -2.21 38.28 -8.03
N ASP A 3 -1.08 37.64 -8.31
CA ASP A 3 -0.58 36.47 -7.61
C ASP A 3 -0.47 36.80 -6.12
N THR A 4 -1.37 36.24 -5.33
CA THR A 4 -1.43 36.46 -3.89
C THR A 4 -1.05 35.15 -3.22
N THR A 5 -0.37 35.22 -2.08
CA THR A 5 0.05 34.13 -1.18
C THR A 5 1.37 33.43 -1.49
N THR A 6 2.46 34.20 -1.61
CA THR A 6 3.73 33.77 -1.01
C THR A 6 3.58 33.95 0.50
N THR A 7 2.99 32.97 1.19
CA THR A 7 3.01 32.92 2.65
C THR A 7 4.47 32.74 3.04
N THR A 8 5.14 33.83 3.41
CA THR A 8 6.50 33.80 3.96
C THR A 8 6.51 32.75 5.06
N ALA A 9 7.42 31.78 4.94
CA ALA A 9 7.53 30.71 5.93
C ALA A 9 7.60 31.34 7.33
N LEU A 10 6.72 30.89 8.23
CA LEU A 10 6.61 31.43 9.57
C LEU A 10 7.96 31.23 10.28
N ASP A 11 8.63 32.32 10.65
CA ASP A 11 9.89 32.28 11.40
C ASP A 11 9.60 31.90 12.86
N LEU A 12 9.56 30.59 13.12
CA LEU A 12 9.28 30.03 14.43
C LEU A 12 10.34 30.41 15.47
N ASP A 13 11.59 30.66 15.04
CA ASP A 13 12.66 31.05 15.94
C ASP A 13 12.51 32.51 16.36
N ALA A 14 12.05 33.39 15.46
CA ALA A 14 11.65 34.75 15.83
C ALA A 14 10.46 34.74 16.81
N ILE A 15 9.44 33.92 16.58
CA ILE A 15 8.30 33.76 17.49
C ILE A 15 8.77 33.26 18.85
N ARG A 16 9.67 32.27 18.89
CA ARG A 16 10.25 31.74 20.13
C ARG A 16 11.03 32.80 20.90
N ARG A 17 11.86 33.61 20.22
CA ARG A 17 12.58 34.73 20.84
C ARG A 17 11.63 35.78 21.41
N VAL A 18 10.54 36.08 20.71
CA VAL A 18 9.51 37.01 21.20
C VAL A 18 8.80 36.41 22.41
N ALA A 19 8.39 35.14 22.34
CA ALA A 19 7.69 34.45 23.41
C ALA A 19 8.56 34.29 24.67
N GLY A 20 9.84 33.94 24.52
CA GLY A 20 10.78 33.84 25.65
C GLY A 20 10.97 35.17 26.38
N ARG A 21 11.24 36.25 25.65
CA ARG A 21 11.30 37.62 26.22
C ARG A 21 10.00 38.02 26.90
N ALA A 22 8.87 37.61 26.31
CA ALA A 22 7.54 37.78 26.86
C ALA A 22 7.16 36.67 27.86
N THR A 23 8.09 35.91 28.45
CA THR A 23 7.83 34.96 29.56
C THR A 23 8.80 35.09 30.74
N ASP A 24 10.00 35.64 30.53
CA ASP A 24 11.10 35.55 31.51
C ASP A 24 10.84 36.32 32.82
N GLY A 25 10.10 37.43 32.78
CA GLY A 25 9.71 38.18 33.99
C GLY A 25 10.88 38.77 34.81
N PRO A 26 10.62 39.51 35.90
CA PRO A 26 9.31 39.95 36.38
C PRO A 26 8.64 40.87 35.37
N TRP A 27 7.34 41.12 35.47
CA TRP A 27 6.63 42.13 34.69
C TRP A 27 5.92 42.99 35.70
N THR A 28 5.85 44.27 35.41
CA THR A 28 5.07 45.20 36.19
C THR A 28 4.10 45.88 35.25
N THR A 29 2.86 46.05 35.69
CA THR A 29 1.95 46.97 35.02
C THR A 29 2.29 48.38 35.50
N THR A 30 2.53 49.30 34.58
CA THR A 30 2.78 50.70 34.92
C THR A 30 1.68 51.57 34.39
N GLY A 31 0.82 52.05 35.29
CA GLY A 31 -0.12 53.13 35.09
C GLY A 31 -1.12 52.95 33.94
N VAL A 32 -2.17 53.76 33.98
CA VAL A 32 -3.12 53.90 32.87
C VAL A 32 -2.66 55.07 32.02
N HIS A 33 -2.25 54.81 30.79
CA HIS A 33 -2.01 55.90 29.86
C HIS A 33 -3.32 56.29 29.19
N PHE A 34 -3.72 57.55 29.40
CA PHE A 34 -4.83 58.16 28.69
C PHE A 34 -4.30 58.76 27.39
N GLN A 35 -4.36 57.98 26.31
CA GLN A 35 -4.28 58.56 24.98
C GLN A 35 -5.66 59.12 24.61
N PRO A 36 -5.77 60.20 23.81
CA PRO A 36 -7.06 60.72 23.37
C PRO A 36 -7.90 59.61 22.72
N GLY A 37 -8.96 59.16 23.40
CA GLY A 37 -9.86 58.11 22.92
C GLY A 37 -9.48 56.66 23.24
N ARG A 38 -8.40 56.39 23.99
CA ARG A 38 -8.01 55.02 24.36
C ARG A 38 -7.40 54.96 25.77
N ARG A 39 -7.90 54.05 26.61
CA ARG A 39 -7.30 53.68 27.90
C ARG A 39 -6.49 52.40 27.69
N VAL A 40 -5.20 52.41 28.03
CA VAL A 40 -4.34 51.22 27.94
C VAL A 40 -3.55 51.01 29.23
N ILE A 41 -3.33 49.74 29.59
CA ILE A 41 -2.34 49.32 30.58
C ILE A 41 -1.08 48.93 29.84
N ASN A 42 0.05 49.52 30.23
CA ASN A 42 1.35 49.12 29.74
C ASN A 42 1.87 47.97 30.60
N VAL A 43 2.11 46.82 29.96
CA VAL A 43 2.85 45.72 30.56
C VAL A 43 4.31 45.94 30.22
N ILE A 44 5.14 46.25 31.21
CA ILE A 44 6.57 46.43 31.03
C ILE A 44 7.34 45.28 31.68
N ALA A 45 8.43 44.88 31.04
CA ALA A 45 9.46 44.13 31.73
C ALA A 45 10.36 45.15 32.47
N PRO A 46 10.55 45.03 33.80
CA PRO A 46 11.53 45.79 34.53
C PRO A 46 12.91 45.41 33.99
N ASP A 47 13.74 46.45 33.84
CA ASP A 47 15.04 46.45 33.18
C ASP A 47 15.82 45.14 33.28
N HIS A 48 16.23 44.62 32.11
CA HIS A 48 17.35 43.69 32.02
C HIS A 48 18.68 44.41 31.67
N ASP A 49 18.66 45.67 31.21
CA ASP A 49 19.85 46.46 30.80
C ASP A 49 19.63 48.00 30.96
N ASP A 50 20.69 48.82 30.81
CA ASP A 50 20.74 50.31 30.97
C ASP A 50 19.78 51.12 30.05
N ASP A 51 19.03 50.46 29.16
CA ASP A 51 18.14 51.10 28.16
C ASP A 51 16.73 51.44 28.69
N GLY A 52 16.43 51.12 29.95
CA GLY A 52 15.15 51.36 30.59
C GLY A 52 14.06 50.32 30.25
N PRO A 53 12.85 50.48 30.81
CA PRO A 53 11.85 49.41 30.81
C PRO A 53 11.29 49.18 29.41
N ALA A 54 11.33 47.92 28.96
CA ALA A 54 10.80 47.54 27.66
C ALA A 54 9.28 47.37 27.73
N LEU A 55 8.55 48.11 26.88
CA LEU A 55 7.12 47.90 26.68
C LEU A 55 6.91 46.54 25.98
N ILE A 56 6.29 45.60 26.70
CA ILE A 56 6.00 44.26 26.19
C ILE A 56 4.65 44.25 25.46
N ALA A 57 3.65 44.91 26.04
CA ALA A 57 2.31 44.99 25.46
C ALA A 57 1.53 46.22 25.94
N GLU A 58 0.62 46.69 25.08
CA GLU A 58 -0.46 47.61 25.46
C GLU A 58 -1.78 46.83 25.53
N LEU A 59 -2.36 46.71 26.72
CA LEU A 59 -3.65 46.06 26.91
C LEU A 59 -4.75 47.14 26.91
N PRO A 60 -5.74 47.08 25.99
CA PRO A 60 -6.87 48.00 26.02
C PRO A 60 -7.69 47.74 27.28
N ILE A 61 -8.02 48.80 28.01
CA ILE A 61 -8.87 48.74 29.20
C ILE A 61 -10.30 48.94 28.75
N HIS A 62 -11.19 48.01 29.09
CA HIS A 62 -12.59 48.21 28.81
C HIS A 62 -13.17 49.34 29.69
N PRO A 63 -14.16 50.11 29.22
CA PRO A 63 -14.78 51.17 30.00
C PRO A 63 -15.29 50.69 31.37
N GLU A 64 -15.74 49.44 31.44
CA GLU A 64 -16.25 48.74 32.61
C GLU A 64 -15.17 48.20 33.57
N ASP A 65 -13.91 48.14 33.17
CA ASP A 65 -12.83 47.63 34.02
C ASP A 65 -12.41 48.68 35.05
N ASP A 66 -12.30 48.25 36.31
CA ASP A 66 -11.67 49.05 37.34
C ASP A 66 -10.16 49.06 37.12
N VAL A 67 -9.63 50.24 36.84
CA VAL A 67 -8.20 50.48 36.61
C VAL A 67 -7.36 50.27 37.85
N GLU A 68 -7.97 50.29 39.03
CA GLU A 68 -7.30 49.93 40.28
C GLU A 68 -7.29 48.41 40.53
N ASP A 69 -8.12 47.65 39.81
CA ASP A 69 -8.20 46.18 39.92
C ASP A 69 -7.28 45.48 38.90
N CYS A 70 -5.97 45.70 39.03
CA CYS A 70 -4.95 45.02 38.22
C CYS A 70 -4.83 43.50 38.49
N ARG A 71 -5.75 42.91 39.27
CA ARG A 71 -5.71 41.50 39.65
C ARG A 71 -5.92 40.58 38.46
N ALA A 72 -6.90 40.88 37.61
CA ALA A 72 -7.19 40.06 36.42
C ALA A 72 -6.00 40.02 35.46
N ASP A 73 -5.34 41.16 35.24
CA ASP A 73 -4.14 41.25 34.42
C ASP A 73 -2.95 40.50 35.05
N GLY A 74 -2.78 40.62 36.37
CA GLY A 74 -1.77 39.85 37.11
C GLY A 74 -1.98 38.33 37.01
N GLU A 75 -3.24 37.87 37.09
CA GLU A 75 -3.63 36.47 36.92
C GLU A 75 -3.39 35.98 35.49
N LEU A 76 -3.71 36.80 34.48
CA LEU A 76 -3.41 36.51 33.07
C LEU A 76 -1.90 36.37 32.82
N ILE A 77 -1.12 37.32 33.34
CA ILE A 77 0.34 37.33 33.24
C ILE A 77 0.94 36.09 33.92
N ALA A 78 0.48 35.76 35.12
CA ALA A 78 0.93 34.57 35.85
C ALA A 78 0.59 33.27 35.10
N ALA A 79 -0.61 33.18 34.51
CA ALA A 79 -1.01 32.06 33.68
C ALA A 79 -0.15 31.96 32.42
N ALA A 80 0.11 33.07 31.73
CA ALA A 80 0.95 33.13 30.53
C ALA A 80 2.38 32.64 30.81
N ARG A 81 2.98 33.01 31.95
CA ARG A 81 4.31 32.52 32.37
C ARG A 81 4.40 31.01 32.52
N THR A 82 3.28 30.35 32.81
CA THR A 82 3.25 28.90 32.96
C THR A 82 2.90 28.23 31.63
N LEU A 83 1.88 28.74 30.94
CA LEU A 83 1.31 28.10 29.74
C LEU A 83 2.17 28.32 28.49
N VAL A 84 2.81 29.48 28.31
CA VAL A 84 3.60 29.77 27.11
C VAL A 84 4.87 28.90 27.06
N PRO A 85 5.68 28.75 28.12
CA PRO A 85 6.82 27.83 28.10
C PRO A 85 6.40 26.37 27.86
N ALA A 86 5.28 25.94 28.46
CA ALA A 86 4.73 24.61 28.23
C ALA A 86 4.32 24.41 26.76
N LEU A 87 3.71 25.41 26.14
CA LEU A 87 3.38 25.39 24.71
C LEU A 87 4.63 25.36 23.83
N ILE A 88 5.66 26.16 24.13
CA ILE A 88 6.95 26.12 23.40
C ILE A 88 7.57 24.73 23.48
N ALA A 89 7.61 24.13 24.68
CA ALA A 89 8.14 22.79 24.87
C ALA A 89 7.35 21.73 24.08
N GLU A 90 6.02 21.87 24.00
CA GLU A 90 5.19 20.97 23.20
C GLU A 90 5.40 21.14 21.70
N VAL A 91 5.57 22.38 21.21
CA VAL A 91 5.93 22.65 19.81
C VAL A 91 7.28 22.04 19.47
N ASP A 92 8.29 22.17 20.35
CA ASP A 92 9.60 21.53 20.16
C ASP A 92 9.47 20.01 20.10
N ARG A 93 8.71 19.41 21.05
CA ARG A 93 8.44 17.96 21.05
C ARG A 93 7.78 17.50 19.75
N LEU A 94 6.83 18.27 19.22
CA LEU A 94 6.15 17.97 17.96
C LEU A 94 7.08 18.13 16.75
N ARG A 95 7.95 19.14 16.72
CA ARG A 95 8.99 19.31 15.69
C ARG A 95 9.94 18.12 15.67
N ASP A 96 10.48 17.75 16.81
CA ASP A 96 11.36 16.58 16.94
C ASP A 96 10.65 15.29 16.50
N SER A 97 9.39 15.12 16.88
CA SER A 97 8.58 13.98 16.47
C SER A 97 8.36 13.96 14.96
N TYR A 98 8.11 15.12 14.35
CA TYR A 98 7.92 15.25 12.91
C TYR A 98 9.22 14.97 12.15
N GLU A 99 10.34 15.52 12.59
CA GLU A 99 11.65 15.33 11.97
C GLU A 99 12.06 13.85 12.00
N ARG A 100 11.87 13.16 13.13
CA ARG A 100 12.08 11.71 13.23
C ARG A 100 11.19 10.93 12.26
N ALA A 101 9.89 11.23 12.23
CA ALA A 101 8.96 10.57 11.32
C ALA A 101 9.25 10.88 9.84
N HIS A 102 9.79 12.05 9.54
CA HIS A 102 10.22 12.42 8.20
C HIS A 102 11.49 11.67 7.79
N ALA A 103 12.50 11.62 8.66
CA ALA A 103 13.73 10.86 8.44
C ALA A 103 13.44 9.37 8.24
N ASP A 104 12.55 8.77 9.05
CA ASP A 104 12.13 7.37 8.90
C ASP A 104 11.44 7.11 7.56
N ARG A 105 10.59 8.03 7.10
CA ARG A 105 9.93 7.93 5.79
C ARG A 105 10.94 8.01 4.65
N LEU A 106 11.91 8.91 4.75
CA LEU A 106 12.98 9.04 3.76
C LEU A 106 13.85 7.78 3.73
N ALA A 107 14.25 7.26 4.89
CA ALA A 107 15.01 6.01 4.99
C ALA A 107 14.28 4.83 4.35
N ARG A 108 12.97 4.68 4.62
CA ARG A 108 12.13 3.64 3.98
C ARG A 108 11.94 3.84 2.48
N ALA A 109 11.97 5.08 1.99
CA ALA A 109 11.93 5.36 0.55
C ALA A 109 13.24 4.92 -0.11
N LEU A 110 14.38 5.32 0.46
CA LEU A 110 15.70 4.94 -0.05
C LEU A 110 15.92 3.42 -0.04
N GLU A 111 15.48 2.71 1.00
CA GLU A 111 15.59 1.25 1.06
C GLU A 111 14.73 0.54 0.00
N ARG A 112 13.56 1.11 -0.30
CA ARG A 112 12.68 0.61 -1.37
C ARG A 112 13.34 0.78 -2.73
N ASP A 113 13.93 1.95 -2.98
CA ASP A 113 14.63 2.23 -4.24
C ASP A 113 15.81 1.27 -4.42
N ARG A 114 16.60 1.06 -3.35
CA ARG A 114 17.66 0.05 -3.34
C ARG A 114 17.17 -1.36 -3.66
N THR A 115 16.02 -1.76 -3.10
CA THR A 115 15.42 -3.07 -3.36
C THR A 115 14.93 -3.20 -4.81
N ILE A 116 14.45 -2.11 -5.41
CA ILE A 116 14.07 -2.05 -6.83
C ILE A 116 15.29 -2.26 -7.71
N ASP A 117 16.38 -1.51 -7.45
CA ASP A 117 17.64 -1.63 -8.20
C ASP A 117 18.22 -3.06 -8.11
N GLU A 118 18.21 -3.66 -6.92
CA GLU A 118 18.66 -5.05 -6.72
C GLU A 118 17.80 -6.04 -7.50
N ARG A 119 16.47 -5.86 -7.49
CA ARG A 119 15.56 -6.71 -8.26
C ARG A 119 15.80 -6.57 -9.77
N GLU A 120 16.04 -5.36 -10.26
CA GLU A 120 16.38 -5.12 -11.67
C GLU A 120 17.70 -5.80 -12.06
N HIS A 121 18.72 -5.70 -11.20
CA HIS A 121 19.98 -6.39 -11.38
C HIS A 121 19.81 -7.92 -11.45
N LEU A 122 19.07 -8.50 -10.49
CA LEU A 122 18.79 -9.94 -10.47
C LEU A 122 17.97 -10.39 -11.68
N ASN A 123 17.01 -9.59 -12.14
CA ASN A 123 16.24 -9.88 -13.35
C ASN A 123 17.12 -9.87 -14.61
N ALA A 124 18.05 -8.91 -14.72
CA ALA A 124 19.02 -8.85 -15.81
C ALA A 124 19.92 -10.10 -15.80
N GLU A 125 20.36 -10.52 -14.61
CA GLU A 125 21.17 -11.72 -14.41
C GLU A 125 20.41 -13.00 -14.81
N VAL A 126 19.15 -13.15 -14.40
CA VAL A 126 18.29 -14.26 -14.84
C VAL A 126 18.10 -14.23 -16.36
N GLY A 127 17.96 -13.05 -16.95
CA GLY A 127 17.89 -12.88 -18.41
C GLY A 127 19.15 -13.38 -19.11
N ARG A 128 20.33 -13.03 -18.58
CA ARG A 128 21.63 -13.51 -19.06
C ARG A 128 21.76 -15.03 -18.97
N LEU A 129 21.47 -15.60 -17.81
CA LEU A 129 21.55 -17.06 -17.59
C LEU A 129 20.58 -17.82 -18.50
N ARG A 130 19.38 -17.28 -18.75
CA ARG A 130 18.43 -17.87 -19.72
C ARG A 130 18.97 -17.82 -21.14
N ALA A 131 19.62 -16.73 -21.54
CA ALA A 131 20.24 -16.64 -22.86
C ALA A 131 21.41 -17.63 -23.01
N GLU A 132 22.23 -17.79 -21.97
CA GLU A 132 23.29 -18.79 -21.91
C GLU A 132 22.71 -20.21 -22.00
N LEU A 133 21.67 -20.53 -21.22
CA LEU A 133 20.94 -21.80 -21.29
C LEU A 133 20.35 -22.07 -22.68
N GLY A 134 19.79 -21.05 -23.34
CA GLY A 134 19.27 -21.15 -24.70
C GLY A 134 20.35 -21.34 -25.77
N SER A 135 21.61 -20.99 -25.49
CA SER A 135 22.74 -21.19 -26.39
C SER A 135 23.23 -22.64 -26.42
N PHE A 136 22.90 -23.44 -25.40
CA PHE A 136 23.22 -24.88 -25.42
C PHE A 136 22.41 -25.54 -26.54
N LYS A 137 23.13 -26.07 -27.53
CA LYS A 137 22.53 -26.76 -28.67
C LYS A 137 21.70 -27.93 -28.13
N PRO A 138 20.38 -27.97 -28.38
CA PRO A 138 19.56 -29.08 -27.95
C PRO A 138 20.15 -30.37 -28.53
N ILE A 139 20.36 -31.37 -27.67
CA ILE A 139 20.81 -32.69 -28.10
C ILE A 139 19.68 -33.27 -28.96
N THR A 140 19.85 -33.21 -30.27
CA THR A 140 18.88 -33.76 -31.21
C THR A 140 19.04 -35.27 -31.15
N VAL A 141 18.04 -35.94 -30.57
CA VAL A 141 17.95 -37.41 -30.61
C VAL A 141 17.37 -37.78 -31.96
N THR A 142 18.15 -38.45 -32.80
CA THR A 142 17.68 -38.92 -34.11
C THR A 142 16.56 -39.94 -33.93
N ALA A 143 15.50 -39.84 -34.75
CA ALA A 143 14.38 -40.77 -34.73
C ALA A 143 14.88 -42.22 -34.89
N GLY A 144 14.74 -43.02 -33.84
CA GLY A 144 15.28 -44.39 -33.74
C GLY A 144 16.26 -44.61 -32.59
N GLU A 145 16.87 -43.55 -32.03
CA GLU A 145 17.64 -43.64 -30.79
C GLU A 145 16.71 -43.40 -29.59
N GLN A 146 16.53 -44.40 -28.71
CA GLN A 146 15.88 -44.18 -27.43
C GLN A 146 16.92 -43.72 -26.41
N LEU A 147 16.79 -42.46 -25.96
CA LEU A 147 17.67 -41.89 -24.95
C LEU A 147 17.06 -42.19 -23.57
N TYR A 148 17.64 -43.16 -22.87
CA TYR A 148 17.24 -43.51 -21.51
C TYR A 148 17.98 -42.61 -20.52
N LEU A 149 17.29 -41.58 -20.03
CA LEU A 149 17.74 -40.78 -18.90
C LEU A 149 17.52 -41.56 -17.61
N HIS A 150 18.49 -42.36 -17.21
CA HIS A 150 18.55 -42.86 -15.84
C HIS A 150 19.03 -41.73 -14.92
N GLN A 151 18.11 -41.10 -14.19
CA GLN A 151 18.47 -40.25 -13.05
C GLN A 151 18.98 -41.15 -11.93
N CYS A 152 20.30 -41.36 -11.87
CA CYS A 152 20.96 -41.76 -10.63
C CYS A 152 21.51 -40.51 -9.94
N PRO A 153 21.22 -40.29 -8.65
CA PRO A 153 21.84 -39.19 -7.91
C PRO A 153 23.34 -39.45 -7.79
N GLY A 154 24.14 -38.80 -8.64
CA GLY A 154 25.60 -38.78 -8.53
C GLY A 154 26.41 -39.31 -9.72
N SER A 155 25.82 -39.69 -10.87
CA SER A 155 26.58 -40.25 -12.00
C SER A 155 26.31 -39.61 -13.36
N LEU A 156 27.37 -39.52 -14.17
CA LEU A 156 27.41 -39.02 -15.55
C LEU A 156 26.45 -39.79 -16.48
N ILE A 157 25.79 -39.05 -17.37
CA ILE A 157 24.87 -39.56 -18.40
C ILE A 157 25.64 -40.50 -19.35
N THR A 158 25.31 -41.79 -19.34
CA THR A 158 25.82 -42.77 -20.32
C THR A 158 24.84 -42.96 -21.48
N ARG A 159 25.33 -42.85 -22.70
CA ARG A 159 24.57 -43.10 -23.95
C ARG A 159 24.46 -44.60 -24.19
N TRP A 160 23.24 -45.11 -24.37
CA TRP A 160 22.99 -46.50 -24.75
C TRP A 160 22.75 -46.59 -26.26
N ALA A 161 23.55 -47.39 -26.97
CA ALA A 161 23.55 -47.49 -28.43
C ALA A 161 23.11 -48.89 -28.91
N GLY A 162 22.00 -49.41 -28.36
CA GLY A 162 21.44 -50.72 -28.72
C GLY A 162 20.15 -50.59 -29.55
N SER A 163 19.91 -51.55 -30.45
CA SER A 163 18.75 -51.61 -31.35
C SER A 163 17.50 -52.28 -30.75
N GLN A 164 17.56 -52.72 -29.49
CA GLN A 164 16.42 -53.31 -28.77
C GLN A 164 15.90 -52.33 -27.72
N PRO A 165 14.59 -52.23 -27.46
CA PRO A 165 14.12 -51.42 -26.35
C PRO A 165 14.68 -52.01 -25.04
N PRO A 166 15.35 -51.24 -24.17
CA PRO A 166 15.73 -51.74 -22.87
C PRO A 166 14.46 -52.09 -22.08
N PRO A 167 14.57 -53.10 -21.21
CA PRO A 167 13.44 -53.62 -20.46
C PRO A 167 12.73 -52.51 -19.69
N SER A 168 11.41 -52.44 -19.86
CA SER A 168 10.53 -51.55 -19.12
C SER A 168 10.70 -51.82 -17.62
N TYR A 169 11.19 -50.84 -16.88
CA TYR A 169 11.55 -50.89 -15.44
C TYR A 169 12.81 -51.72 -15.12
N MET A 170 13.95 -51.02 -15.03
CA MET A 170 15.10 -51.47 -14.22
C MET A 170 15.09 -50.70 -12.89
N GLU A 171 14.61 -51.32 -11.82
CA GLU A 171 14.99 -50.90 -10.46
C GLU A 171 16.45 -51.28 -10.25
N CYS A 172 17.30 -50.26 -10.06
CA CYS A 172 18.69 -50.43 -9.70
C CYS A 172 18.79 -50.86 -8.23
N CYS A 173 18.78 -52.16 -7.98
CA CYS A 173 19.07 -52.73 -6.66
C CYS A 173 20.54 -53.19 -6.65
N GLU A 174 21.41 -52.44 -5.97
CA GLU A 174 22.80 -52.82 -5.79
C GLU A 174 22.87 -53.97 -4.77
N ARG A 175 23.00 -55.21 -5.28
CA ARG A 175 23.33 -56.37 -4.45
C ARG A 175 24.61 -56.98 -5.00
N GLU A 176 25.70 -56.82 -4.24
CA GLU A 176 26.96 -57.55 -4.42
C GLU A 176 27.71 -57.33 -5.75
N GLY A 177 27.70 -56.10 -6.28
CA GLY A 177 28.60 -55.71 -7.38
C GLY A 177 28.30 -56.36 -8.75
N ASN A 178 27.13 -57.01 -8.90
CA ASN A 178 26.66 -57.57 -10.17
C ASN A 178 25.23 -57.12 -10.46
N TRP A 179 25.06 -56.40 -11.55
CA TRP A 179 23.77 -55.92 -12.05
C TRP A 179 23.00 -57.09 -12.69
N GLN A 180 21.90 -57.53 -12.06
CA GLN A 180 20.99 -58.51 -12.68
C GLN A 180 19.58 -57.92 -12.86
N PRO A 181 18.96 -58.08 -14.05
CA PRO A 181 17.61 -57.62 -14.31
C PRO A 181 16.59 -58.52 -13.58
N THR A 182 15.70 -57.91 -12.81
CA THR A 182 14.58 -58.60 -12.16
C THR A 182 13.29 -58.26 -12.93
N TYR A 183 12.58 -59.27 -13.43
CA TYR A 183 11.36 -59.08 -14.22
C TYR A 183 10.12 -59.00 -13.31
N LEU A 184 9.42 -57.86 -13.32
CA LEU A 184 8.07 -57.73 -12.74
C LEU A 184 7.02 -57.87 -13.86
N ARG A 185 6.12 -58.86 -13.73
CA ARG A 185 4.97 -59.04 -14.65
C ARG A 185 3.89 -58.01 -14.33
N ALA A 186 3.50 -57.23 -15.33
CA ALA A 186 2.30 -56.39 -15.28
C ALA A 186 1.11 -57.14 -15.91
N GLU A 187 0.23 -57.69 -15.06
CA GLU A 187 -1.12 -58.08 -15.44
C GLU A 187 -2.08 -57.36 -14.49
N GLN A 188 -2.78 -56.30 -14.93
CA GLN A 188 -4.16 -56.01 -14.48
C GLN A 188 -4.94 -55.14 -15.49
N PRO A 189 -6.25 -55.40 -15.68
CA PRO A 189 -7.13 -54.68 -16.60
C PRO A 189 -7.87 -53.51 -15.94
N GLY A 190 -8.00 -52.40 -16.68
CA GLY A 190 -8.79 -51.22 -16.25
C GLY A 190 -8.66 -50.02 -17.20
N ALA A 191 -9.07 -50.16 -18.47
CA ALA A 191 -9.07 -49.06 -19.43
C ALA A 191 -10.43 -48.33 -19.45
N HIS A 192 -10.42 -47.00 -19.32
CA HIS A 192 -11.60 -46.14 -19.44
C HIS A 192 -11.81 -45.70 -20.90
N PRO A 193 -13.05 -45.51 -21.41
CA PRO A 193 -13.31 -45.39 -22.86
C PRO A 193 -12.99 -44.03 -23.51
N CYS A 194 -12.34 -43.09 -22.83
CA CYS A 194 -11.93 -41.83 -23.46
C CYS A 194 -10.41 -41.81 -23.63
N ASN A 195 -9.94 -41.65 -24.88
CA ASN A 195 -8.54 -41.69 -25.29
C ASN A 195 -7.72 -40.46 -24.84
N CYS A 196 -8.10 -39.86 -23.72
CA CYS A 196 -7.47 -38.69 -23.11
C CYS A 196 -7.47 -38.89 -21.59
N CYS A 197 -6.43 -39.56 -21.08
CA CYS A 197 -5.62 -39.16 -19.91
C CYS A 197 -4.75 -40.32 -19.38
N TYR A 198 -3.55 -39.98 -18.91
CA TYR A 198 -2.80 -40.75 -17.91
C TYR A 198 -3.54 -40.69 -16.56
N VAL A 199 -3.45 -41.77 -15.78
CA VAL A 199 -4.00 -41.89 -14.42
C VAL A 199 -2.83 -41.77 -13.44
N ASP A 200 -2.86 -40.77 -12.55
CA ASP A 200 -2.21 -40.88 -11.25
C ASP A 200 -3.22 -41.52 -10.28
N GLY A 201 -2.76 -42.49 -9.49
CA GLY A 201 -3.54 -43.54 -8.83
C GLY A 201 -4.53 -43.12 -7.74
N HIS A 202 -4.86 -41.83 -7.58
CA HIS A 202 -5.64 -41.33 -6.45
C HIS A 202 -6.86 -40.46 -6.76
N THR A 203 -7.25 -40.26 -8.02
CA THR A 203 -8.48 -39.50 -8.33
C THR A 203 -9.42 -40.21 -9.31
N ARG A 204 -10.64 -40.53 -8.86
CA ARG A 204 -11.73 -41.14 -9.66
C ARG A 204 -12.64 -40.11 -10.37
N ARG A 205 -12.16 -38.90 -10.68
CA ARG A 205 -12.96 -37.89 -11.42
C ARG A 205 -12.14 -37.28 -12.55
N CYS A 206 -12.71 -37.22 -13.76
CA CYS A 206 -12.19 -36.35 -14.81
C CYS A 206 -12.53 -34.90 -14.42
N GLY A 207 -11.54 -34.00 -14.39
CA GLY A 207 -11.79 -32.69 -13.81
C GLY A 207 -10.62 -31.70 -13.86
N ARG A 208 -10.17 -31.36 -15.08
CA ARG A 208 -9.91 -29.98 -15.53
C ARG A 208 -9.32 -30.02 -16.95
N PRO A 209 -9.82 -29.24 -17.93
CA PRO A 209 -9.10 -29.05 -19.17
C PRO A 209 -7.81 -28.26 -18.87
N ALA A 210 -6.67 -28.69 -19.41
CA ALA A 210 -5.48 -27.84 -19.47
C ALA A 210 -5.83 -26.61 -20.32
N THR A 211 -5.82 -25.43 -19.71
CA THR A 211 -6.25 -24.19 -20.37
C THR A 211 -5.06 -23.33 -20.82
N THR A 212 -3.83 -23.71 -20.46
CA THR A 212 -2.63 -22.94 -20.79
C THR A 212 -1.48 -23.83 -21.27
N GLU A 213 -0.58 -23.26 -22.06
CA GLU A 213 0.63 -23.93 -22.57
C GLU A 213 1.58 -24.37 -21.43
N THR A 214 1.53 -23.66 -20.30
CA THR A 214 2.30 -23.93 -19.08
C THR A 214 1.89 -25.23 -18.38
N ASP A 215 0.61 -25.62 -18.50
CA ASP A 215 0.10 -26.89 -17.97
C ASP A 215 0.64 -28.11 -18.75
N ILE A 216 1.19 -27.87 -19.95
CA ILE A 216 1.62 -28.90 -20.91
C ILE A 216 3.15 -29.02 -20.95
N ALA A 217 3.87 -27.95 -20.62
CA ALA A 217 5.32 -27.80 -20.75
C ALA A 217 6.19 -28.90 -20.09
N PRO A 218 5.83 -29.50 -18.93
CA PRO A 218 6.68 -30.53 -18.32
C PRO A 218 6.70 -31.88 -19.07
N PHE A 219 5.75 -32.11 -19.99
CA PHE A 219 5.44 -33.46 -20.48
C PHE A 219 5.81 -33.71 -21.96
N GLY A 220 6.51 -32.76 -22.60
CA GLY A 220 6.91 -32.86 -24.00
C GLY A 220 5.76 -32.65 -25.00
N ILE A 221 6.09 -32.67 -26.29
CA ILE A 221 5.16 -32.37 -27.40
C ILE A 221 4.04 -33.42 -27.44
N LEU A 222 2.86 -33.06 -26.93
CA LEU A 222 1.66 -33.87 -27.06
C LEU A 222 1.11 -33.75 -28.50
N ALA A 223 0.96 -34.89 -29.17
CA ALA A 223 0.16 -34.97 -30.39
C ALA A 223 -1.33 -34.86 -30.01
N VAL A 224 -1.82 -33.63 -29.91
CA VAL A 224 -3.25 -33.36 -29.67
C VAL A 224 -4.02 -33.60 -30.96
N ALA A 225 -5.01 -34.51 -30.93
CA ALA A 225 -5.89 -34.76 -32.08
C ALA A 225 -6.53 -33.44 -32.56
N ALA A 226 -6.68 -33.27 -33.89
CA ALA A 226 -7.13 -32.03 -34.51
C ALA A 226 -8.43 -31.47 -33.90
N GLU A 227 -9.34 -32.37 -33.51
CA GLU A 227 -10.62 -32.04 -32.88
C GLU A 227 -10.47 -31.36 -31.49
N CYS A 228 -9.45 -31.73 -30.71
CA CYS A 228 -9.16 -31.09 -29.42
C CYS A 228 -8.50 -29.72 -29.61
N ARG A 229 -7.62 -29.59 -30.60
CA ARG A 229 -7.01 -28.31 -30.98
C ARG A 229 -8.07 -27.31 -31.47
N ASP A 230 -9.03 -27.75 -32.26
CA ASP A 230 -10.13 -26.90 -32.73
C ASP A 230 -11.07 -26.48 -31.59
N ARG A 231 -11.21 -27.31 -30.54
CA ARG A 231 -11.99 -26.96 -29.34
C ARG A 231 -11.27 -25.99 -28.42
N ILE A 232 -9.94 -26.09 -28.32
CA ILE A 232 -9.08 -25.13 -27.61
C ILE A 232 -9.06 -23.79 -28.35
N ASN A 233 -8.99 -23.80 -29.68
CA ASN A 233 -8.92 -22.58 -30.50
C ASN A 233 -10.30 -21.93 -30.75
N ARG A 234 -11.41 -22.63 -30.49
CA ARG A 234 -12.78 -22.07 -30.56
C ARG A 234 -13.09 -21.01 -29.49
N THR A 235 -12.23 -20.82 -28.50
CA THR A 235 -12.29 -19.65 -27.60
C THR A 235 -11.92 -18.34 -28.30
N GLY A 236 -11.35 -18.40 -29.52
CA GLY A 236 -11.06 -17.25 -30.37
C GLY A 236 -12.25 -16.75 -31.21
N ARG A 237 -13.49 -16.79 -30.71
CA ARG A 237 -14.48 -15.85 -31.25
C ARG A 237 -13.97 -14.46 -30.87
N ALA A 238 -13.82 -13.58 -31.86
CA ALA A 238 -13.68 -12.16 -31.60
C ALA A 238 -14.90 -11.73 -30.77
N GLU A 239 -14.76 -11.75 -29.45
CA GLU A 239 -15.64 -11.01 -28.56
C GLU A 239 -15.56 -9.58 -29.06
N GLU A 240 -16.66 -9.14 -29.66
CA GLU A 240 -17.01 -7.75 -29.78
C GLU A 240 -16.68 -7.12 -28.42
N THR A 241 -15.54 -6.44 -28.37
CA THR A 241 -14.87 -6.09 -27.13
C THR A 241 -15.75 -5.05 -26.49
N GLN A 242 -16.64 -5.48 -25.60
CA GLN A 242 -17.44 -4.54 -24.85
C GLN A 242 -16.46 -3.59 -24.16
N PRO A 243 -16.68 -2.27 -24.27
CA PRO A 243 -15.79 -1.31 -23.64
C PRO A 243 -15.65 -1.72 -22.17
N ALA A 244 -14.41 -1.88 -21.72
CA ALA A 244 -14.14 -2.28 -20.35
C ALA A 244 -14.93 -1.38 -19.40
N GLU A 245 -15.70 -1.98 -18.50
CA GLU A 245 -16.46 -1.20 -17.53
C GLU A 245 -15.52 -0.31 -16.72
N PRO A 246 -15.92 0.94 -16.43
CA PRO A 246 -15.08 1.85 -15.66
C PRO A 246 -14.80 1.27 -14.27
N GLU A 247 -13.51 1.24 -13.90
CA GLU A 247 -13.06 0.79 -12.59
C GLU A 247 -13.20 1.88 -11.53
N TYR A 248 -13.50 1.47 -10.30
CA TYR A 248 -13.60 2.31 -9.12
C TYR A 248 -12.71 1.76 -8.00
N LEU A 249 -12.15 2.68 -7.22
CA LEU A 249 -11.51 2.40 -5.94
C LEU A 249 -12.45 2.83 -4.82
N ILE A 250 -12.37 2.22 -3.64
CA ILE A 250 -13.21 2.59 -2.50
C ILE A 250 -12.34 3.32 -1.47
N TRP A 251 -12.69 4.56 -1.15
CA TRP A 251 -12.02 5.37 -0.13
C TRP A 251 -12.79 5.33 1.19
N SER A 252 -12.08 5.15 2.31
CA SER A 252 -12.64 5.30 3.65
C SER A 252 -12.13 6.58 4.32
N ASN A 253 -13.04 7.53 4.54
CA ASN A 253 -12.72 8.76 5.27
C ASN A 253 -12.32 8.50 6.72
N HIS A 254 -12.88 7.47 7.35
CA HIS A 254 -12.56 7.12 8.72
C HIS A 254 -11.11 6.65 8.87
N HIS A 255 -10.69 5.76 7.98
CA HIS A 255 -9.36 5.18 8.02
C HIS A 255 -8.31 6.02 7.28
N GLY A 256 -8.73 7.01 6.50
CA GLY A 256 -7.84 7.77 5.62
C GLY A 256 -7.10 6.87 4.64
N ALA A 257 -7.77 5.84 4.13
CA ALA A 257 -7.14 4.74 3.40
C ALA A 257 -8.09 4.10 2.37
N TRP A 258 -7.50 3.39 1.41
CA TRP A 258 -8.19 2.67 0.33
C TRP A 258 -8.59 1.26 0.75
N PHE A 259 -9.75 0.80 0.32
CA PHE A 259 -10.19 -0.58 0.56
C PHE A 259 -9.35 -1.56 -0.26
N ALA A 260 -8.83 -2.59 0.39
CA ALA A 260 -7.97 -3.59 -0.24
C ALA A 260 -8.79 -4.60 -1.07
N PRO A 261 -8.19 -5.24 -2.09
CA PRO A 261 -8.84 -6.30 -2.87
C PRO A 261 -9.45 -7.38 -1.97
N ASN A 262 -10.60 -7.93 -2.39
CA ASN A 262 -11.28 -9.05 -1.73
C ASN A 262 -11.61 -8.81 -0.24
N GLY A 263 -11.76 -7.55 0.20
CA GLY A 263 -12.10 -7.24 1.59
C GLY A 263 -10.95 -7.41 2.58
N ALA A 264 -9.69 -7.42 2.11
CA ALA A 264 -8.51 -7.62 2.94
C ALA A 264 -8.10 -6.39 3.79
N GLY A 265 -9.07 -5.61 4.27
CA GLY A 265 -8.88 -4.41 5.10
C GLY A 265 -8.57 -3.14 4.29
N TYR A 266 -7.81 -2.21 4.86
CA TYR A 266 -7.46 -0.92 4.26
C TYR A 266 -5.98 -0.82 3.91
N ARG A 267 -5.62 0.02 2.93
CA ARG A 267 -4.27 0.28 2.44
C ARG A 267 -4.05 1.78 2.30
N SER A 268 -2.91 2.26 2.79
CA SER A 268 -2.53 3.68 2.64
C SER A 268 -2.07 4.03 1.23
N ASN A 269 -1.55 3.05 0.49
CA ASN A 269 -1.10 3.22 -0.89
C ASN A 269 -2.24 2.88 -1.87
N VAL A 270 -2.48 3.79 -2.80
CA VAL A 270 -3.52 3.67 -3.82
C VAL A 270 -3.28 2.54 -4.81
N ASN A 271 -2.01 2.20 -5.07
CA ASN A 271 -1.65 1.10 -5.97
C ASN A 271 -1.99 -0.28 -5.39
N ASP A 272 -2.19 -0.37 -4.07
CA ASP A 272 -2.57 -1.60 -3.37
C ASP A 272 -4.09 -1.70 -3.17
N ALA A 273 -4.86 -0.73 -3.68
CA ALA A 273 -6.32 -0.69 -3.57
C ALA A 273 -7.00 -1.74 -4.45
N GLY A 274 -8.16 -2.22 -4.00
CA GLY A 274 -9.03 -3.06 -4.82
C GLY A 274 -9.64 -2.26 -5.97
N ARG A 275 -9.73 -2.89 -7.14
CA ARG A 275 -10.42 -2.37 -8.32
C ARG A 275 -11.77 -3.06 -8.43
N TYR A 276 -12.83 -2.26 -8.54
CA TYR A 276 -14.20 -2.73 -8.52
C TYR A 276 -14.98 -2.12 -9.67
N THR A 277 -15.94 -2.85 -10.23
CA THR A 277 -17.00 -2.20 -11.01
C THR A 277 -17.86 -1.35 -10.08
N LEU A 278 -18.57 -0.35 -10.61
CA LEU A 278 -19.50 0.43 -9.78
C LEU A 278 -20.54 -0.47 -9.10
N ALA A 279 -20.99 -1.52 -9.78
CA ALA A 279 -21.91 -2.51 -9.21
C ALA A 279 -21.29 -3.26 -8.03
N ASP A 280 -20.04 -3.71 -8.16
CA ASP A 280 -19.31 -4.41 -7.10
C ASP A 280 -19.07 -3.56 -5.87
N THR A 281 -18.90 -2.23 -6.01
CA THR A 281 -18.68 -1.37 -4.84
C THR A 281 -19.85 -1.45 -3.86
N ARG A 282 -21.09 -1.58 -4.34
CA ARG A 282 -22.30 -1.64 -3.50
C ARG A 282 -22.30 -2.77 -2.47
N GLN A 283 -21.58 -3.86 -2.73
CA GLN A 283 -21.48 -4.97 -1.77
C GLN A 283 -20.60 -4.64 -0.56
N TRP A 284 -19.69 -3.69 -0.73
CA TRP A 284 -18.71 -3.25 0.28
C TRP A 284 -19.17 -2.00 1.01
N LEU A 285 -19.81 -1.07 0.29
CA LEU A 285 -20.36 0.17 0.85
C LEU A 285 -21.37 -0.12 1.97
N GLY A 286 -21.22 0.59 3.09
CA GLY A 286 -22.10 0.45 4.26
C GLY A 286 -21.78 -0.73 5.18
N ARG A 287 -20.72 -1.50 4.89
CA ARG A 287 -20.11 -2.43 5.86
C ARG A 287 -19.14 -1.73 6.83
N GLY A 288 -18.85 -0.46 6.57
CA GLY A 288 -17.84 0.34 7.24
C GLY A 288 -18.07 0.61 8.73
N CYS A 289 -16.98 1.02 9.37
CA CYS A 289 -16.79 1.19 10.82
C CYS A 289 -18.02 1.74 11.56
N ARG A 290 -18.35 1.13 12.70
CA ARG A 290 -19.41 1.58 13.63
C ARG A 290 -19.17 2.94 14.26
N CYS A 291 -18.01 3.53 14.01
CA CYS A 291 -17.48 4.67 14.75
C CYS A 291 -17.74 6.03 14.08
N CYS A 292 -18.23 6.07 12.83
CA CYS A 292 -18.43 7.32 12.11
C CYS A 292 -19.61 7.25 11.12
N GLU A 293 -20.26 8.40 10.94
CA GLU A 293 -21.38 8.58 10.02
C GLU A 293 -20.95 8.59 8.54
N VAL A 294 -19.68 8.96 8.28
CA VAL A 294 -19.17 9.16 6.92
C VAL A 294 -19.03 7.84 6.19
N PRO A 295 -19.70 7.66 5.03
CA PRO A 295 -19.63 6.42 4.27
C PRO A 295 -18.25 6.24 3.65
N GLU A 296 -17.88 4.98 3.40
CA GLU A 296 -16.94 4.67 2.34
C GLU A 296 -17.51 5.15 1.01
N VAL A 297 -16.68 5.64 0.09
CA VAL A 297 -17.14 6.18 -1.19
C VAL A 297 -16.39 5.60 -2.38
N PRO A 298 -17.09 5.25 -3.47
CA PRO A 298 -16.45 4.85 -4.71
C PRO A 298 -15.88 6.08 -5.42
N VAL A 299 -14.63 6.00 -5.86
CA VAL A 299 -13.93 7.05 -6.62
C VAL A 299 -13.44 6.43 -7.94
N PRO A 300 -13.71 7.04 -9.11
CA PRO A 300 -13.28 6.50 -10.40
C PRO A 300 -11.75 6.31 -10.43
N ALA A 301 -11.28 5.11 -10.80
CA ALA A 301 -9.87 4.77 -10.75
C ALA A 301 -9.02 5.67 -11.68
N GLU A 302 -9.56 6.06 -12.83
CA GLU A 302 -8.89 6.98 -13.77
C GLU A 302 -8.57 8.34 -13.12
N GLN A 303 -9.52 8.90 -12.36
CA GLN A 303 -9.34 10.18 -11.65
C GLN A 303 -8.31 10.08 -10.53
N VAL A 304 -8.06 8.87 -10.03
CA VAL A 304 -7.18 8.63 -8.89
C VAL A 304 -5.76 8.34 -9.35
N LEU A 305 -5.59 7.49 -10.36
CA LEU A 305 -4.29 6.98 -10.79
C LEU A 305 -3.52 7.98 -11.66
N GLN A 306 -4.22 8.87 -12.35
CA GLN A 306 -3.59 9.88 -13.21
C GLN A 306 -3.42 11.24 -12.51
N ALA A 307 -3.96 11.39 -11.30
CA ALA A 307 -4.00 12.65 -10.59
C ALA A 307 -2.81 12.81 -9.62
N GLY A 308 -2.25 14.03 -9.57
CA GLY A 308 -1.45 14.44 -8.42
C GLY A 308 -2.29 14.53 -7.14
N MET A 309 -1.64 14.55 -5.97
CA MET A 309 -2.29 14.55 -4.64
C MET A 309 -3.44 15.55 -4.48
N VAL A 310 -3.34 16.74 -5.08
CA VAL A 310 -4.39 17.77 -5.03
C VAL A 310 -5.66 17.33 -5.76
N ALA A 311 -5.52 16.80 -6.97
CA ALA A 311 -6.65 16.33 -7.76
C ALA A 311 -7.29 15.07 -7.14
N LEU A 312 -6.47 14.20 -6.53
CA LEU A 312 -6.94 13.06 -5.75
C LEU A 312 -7.82 13.49 -4.57
N ASN A 313 -7.34 14.41 -3.73
CA ASN A 313 -8.09 14.92 -2.59
C ASN A 313 -9.40 15.59 -3.02
N LYS A 314 -9.39 16.29 -4.16
CA LYS A 314 -10.59 16.89 -4.74
C LYS A 314 -11.60 15.82 -5.17
N ALA A 315 -11.16 14.75 -5.83
CA ALA A 315 -12.02 13.64 -6.24
C ALA A 315 -12.66 12.92 -5.02
N ILE A 316 -11.85 12.64 -3.98
CA ILE A 316 -12.32 12.06 -2.72
C ILE A 316 -13.36 12.97 -2.04
N THR A 317 -13.07 14.27 -1.95
CA THR A 317 -13.98 15.25 -1.32
C THR A 317 -15.31 15.33 -2.08
N ALA A 318 -15.25 15.38 -3.41
CA ALA A 318 -16.43 15.41 -4.26
C ALA A 318 -17.28 14.13 -4.11
N ALA A 319 -16.66 12.95 -4.15
CA ALA A 319 -17.35 11.67 -3.95
C ALA A 319 -17.98 11.56 -2.56
N THR A 320 -17.27 12.01 -1.52
CA THR A 320 -17.77 12.06 -0.13
C THR A 320 -18.99 12.96 0.00
N THR A 321 -18.91 14.17 -0.57
CA THR A 321 -20.00 15.14 -0.54
C THR A 321 -21.24 14.60 -1.25
N ALA A 322 -21.05 14.00 -2.43
CA ALA A 322 -22.14 13.39 -3.21
C ALA A 322 -22.81 12.23 -2.44
N ALA A 323 -22.03 11.39 -1.77
CA ALA A 323 -22.56 10.29 -0.97
C ALA A 323 -23.40 10.79 0.22
N ILE A 324 -22.93 11.81 0.94
CA ILE A 324 -23.67 12.44 2.04
C ILE A 324 -24.97 13.06 1.54
N GLN A 325 -24.93 13.81 0.43
CA GLN A 325 -26.11 14.42 -0.18
C GLN A 325 -27.14 13.38 -0.64
N ALA A 326 -26.68 12.20 -1.07
CA ALA A 326 -27.55 11.09 -1.45
C ALA A 326 -28.14 10.33 -0.23
N GLY A 327 -27.81 10.73 1.00
CA GLY A 327 -28.25 10.04 2.22
C GLY A 327 -27.55 8.70 2.45
N ASN A 328 -26.45 8.43 1.74
CA ASN A 328 -25.63 7.26 1.99
C ASN A 328 -24.81 7.50 3.25
N VAL A 329 -25.38 7.22 4.42
CA VAL A 329 -24.65 7.23 5.70
C VAL A 329 -24.39 5.79 6.14
N ASN A 330 -23.35 5.56 6.96
CA ASN A 330 -23.11 4.23 7.52
C ASN A 330 -24.31 3.83 8.40
N ARG A 331 -25.07 2.82 7.95
CA ARG A 331 -26.39 2.42 8.50
C ARG A 331 -26.39 2.08 10.00
N HIS A 332 -25.24 1.85 10.62
CA HIS A 332 -25.16 1.45 12.02
C HIS A 332 -25.15 2.60 13.04
N TYR A 333 -25.10 3.87 12.63
CA TYR A 333 -25.22 4.98 13.58
C TYR A 333 -26.65 5.12 14.17
N ALA A 334 -27.66 4.69 13.42
CA ALA A 334 -29.08 4.77 13.83
C ALA A 334 -29.47 3.85 15.01
N GLY A 335 -28.53 3.07 15.57
CA GLY A 335 -28.80 2.09 16.64
C GLY A 335 -28.23 2.43 18.02
N SER A 336 -27.55 3.56 18.20
CA SER A 336 -26.97 3.94 19.51
C SER A 336 -27.91 4.77 20.40
N GLU A 337 -29.16 5.01 19.98
CA GLU A 337 -30.23 5.54 20.84
C GLU A 337 -30.98 4.45 21.65
N VAL A 338 -30.45 3.22 21.75
CA VAL A 338 -31.00 2.20 22.64
C VAL A 338 -30.21 2.17 23.95
N ALA A 339 -30.86 2.69 25.00
CA ALA A 339 -30.51 2.69 26.43
C ALA A 339 -29.65 3.88 26.93
N ARG A 340 -30.32 5.02 27.17
CA ARG A 340 -30.12 5.80 28.40
C ARG A 340 -31.40 5.81 29.21
#